data_AF-A0A9X9ME64-F1
#
_entry.id   AF-A0A9X9ME64-F1
#
_cell.length_a   1.000
_cell.length_b   1.000
_cell.length_c   1.000
_cell.angle_alpha   90.00
_cell.angle_beta   90.00
_cell.angle_gamma   90.00
#
_symmetry.space_group_name_H-M   'P 1'
#
loop_
_entity.id
_entity.type
_entity.pdbx_description
1 polymer ?
#
loop_
_entity_poly.entity_id
_entity_poly.type
_entity_poly.pdbx_seq_one_letter_code
_entity_poly.pdbx_strand_id
1 'polypeptide(L)' 'MMKHGYTEEFEITAYYLTGNIAVDLMGSLNMCGVVSPRFGVQFKDLPKLAENSDPNPPVWFHCPDNVSWHHRP' A
#
# COMPACT_ATOMS: atom_id res chain seq x y z
N MET A 1 -5.47 -8.26 3.24
CA MET A 1 -6.53 -7.42 3.83
C MET A 1 -7.48 -8.27 4.67
N MET A 2 -8.31 -9.14 4.07
CA MET A 2 -9.26 -10.00 4.82
C MET A 2 -8.62 -10.92 5.87
N LYS A 3 -7.58 -11.69 5.51
CA LYS A 3 -6.91 -12.60 6.46
C LYS A 3 -6.32 -11.90 7.69
N HIS A 4 -6.06 -10.59 7.59
CA HIS A 4 -5.51 -9.77 8.66
C HIS A 4 -6.58 -8.90 9.34
N GLY A 5 -7.87 -9.06 9.00
CA GLY A 5 -8.98 -8.37 9.65
C GLY A 5 -9.15 -6.89 9.30
N TYR A 6 -8.54 -6.41 8.21
CA TYR A 6 -8.70 -5.01 7.77
C TYR A 6 -9.95 -4.77 6.91
N THR A 7 -10.38 -5.79 6.18
CA THR A 7 -11.54 -5.74 5.26
C THR A 7 -12.42 -6.95 5.52
N GLU A 8 -13.74 -6.78 5.41
CA GLU A 8 -14.71 -7.87 5.52
C GLU A 8 -15.01 -8.50 4.14
N GLU A 9 -16.26 -8.89 3.94
CA GLU A 9 -16.76 -9.41 2.67
C GLU A 9 -16.63 -8.35 1.56
N PHE A 10 -16.34 -8.81 0.35
CA PHE A 10 -16.28 -7.96 -0.83
C PHE A 10 -17.16 -8.53 -1.93
N GLU A 11 -17.79 -7.64 -2.68
CA GLU A 11 -18.61 -7.98 -3.83
C GLU A 11 -17.88 -7.54 -5.11
N ILE A 12 -17.84 -8.43 -6.11
CA ILE A 12 -17.34 -8.10 -7.44
C ILE A 12 -18.54 -7.95 -8.37
N THR A 13 -18.79 -6.73 -8.82
CA THR A 13 -19.75 -6.49 -9.90
C THR A 13 -19.00 -6.47 -11.23
N ALA A 14 -19.12 -7.53 -12.01
CA ALA A 14 -18.52 -7.62 -13.33
C ALA A 14 -19.45 -7.00 -14.38
N TYR A 15 -19.04 -5.88 -14.97
CA TYR A 15 -19.59 -5.39 -16.22
C TYR A 15 -18.67 -5.73 -17.39
N TYR A 16 -19.21 -5.65 -18.60
CA TYR A 16 -18.58 -6.06 -19.86
C TYR A 16 -17.21 -5.42 -20.16
N LEU A 17 -16.84 -4.30 -19.53
CA LEU A 17 -15.54 -3.63 -19.71
C LEU A 17 -14.79 -3.30 -18.42
N THR A 18 -15.48 -3.25 -17.29
CA THR A 18 -14.90 -2.84 -16.00
C THR A 18 -15.52 -3.67 -14.90
N GLY A 19 -14.67 -4.28 -14.08
CA GLY A 19 -15.08 -4.88 -12.81
C GLY A 19 -15.00 -3.84 -11.72
N ASN A 20 -16.13 -3.56 -11.07
CA ASN A 20 -16.14 -2.78 -9.84
C ASN A 20 -16.04 -3.76 -8.66
N ILE A 21 -15.31 -3.36 -7.62
CA ILE A 21 -15.18 -4.13 -6.39
C ILE A 21 -15.66 -3.24 -5.24
N ALA A 22 -16.72 -3.66 -4.57
CA ALA A 22 -17.18 -3.06 -3.33
C ALA A 22 -16.56 -3.83 -2.15
N VAL A 23 -16.02 -3.14 -1.16
CA VAL A 23 -15.34 -3.74 -0.01
C VAL A 23 -15.80 -3.04 1.27
N ASP A 24 -16.23 -3.82 2.26
CA ASP A 24 -16.53 -3.30 3.59
C ASP A 24 -15.27 -3.23 4.46
N LEU A 25 -15.05 -2.07 5.10
CA LEU A 25 -13.89 -1.79 5.95
C LEU A 25 -14.25 -1.92 7.43
N MET A 26 -13.43 -2.63 8.19
CA MET A 26 -13.59 -2.82 9.64
C MET A 26 -13.26 -1.57 10.48
N GLY A 27 -12.85 -0.45 9.85
CA GLY A 27 -12.41 0.76 10.53
C GLY A 27 -11.00 0.68 11.17
N SER A 28 -10.30 -0.44 11.01
CA SER A 28 -8.94 -0.69 11.55
C SER A 28 -7.80 -0.29 10.61
N LEU A 29 -8.12 0.26 9.44
CA LEU A 29 -7.15 0.62 8.40
C LEU A 29 -6.71 2.09 8.56
N ASN A 30 -5.43 2.32 8.90
CA ASN A 30 -4.85 3.67 9.02
C ASN A 30 -4.41 4.22 7.65
N MET A 31 -3.51 3.51 6.98
CA MET A 31 -3.00 3.88 5.65
C MET A 31 -2.64 2.62 4.86
N CYS A 32 -2.98 2.60 3.57
CA CYS A 32 -2.57 1.57 2.64
C CYS A 32 -2.11 2.24 1.33
N GLY A 33 -1.01 1.77 0.77
CA GLY A 33 -0.44 2.30 -0.46
C GLY A 33 0.26 1.23 -1.28
N VAL A 34 0.60 1.57 -2.52
CA VAL A 34 1.35 0.69 -3.43
C VAL A 34 2.74 1.26 -3.63
N VAL A 35 3.77 0.45 -3.44
CA VAL A 35 5.15 0.82 -3.81
C VAL A 35 5.27 0.70 -5.33
N SER A 36 5.55 1.83 -5.99
CA SER A 36 5.71 1.93 -7.44
C SER A 36 6.99 2.69 -7.80
N PRO A 37 7.77 2.23 -8.81
CA PRO A 37 7.62 0.95 -9.53
C PRO A 37 7.91 -0.26 -8.64
N ARG A 38 7.50 -1.47 -9.09
CA ARG A 38 7.77 -2.71 -8.34
C ARG A 38 9.23 -3.12 -8.52
N PHE A 39 10.05 -2.82 -7.52
CA PHE A 39 11.47 -3.16 -7.52
C PHE A 39 11.69 -4.64 -7.18
N GLY A 40 12.68 -5.27 -7.80
CA GLY A 40 13.17 -6.57 -7.36
C GLY A 40 14.01 -6.39 -6.09
N VAL A 41 13.54 -6.94 -4.97
CA VAL A 41 14.19 -6.80 -3.66
C VAL A 41 14.91 -8.10 -3.29
N GLN A 42 16.18 -8.03 -2.92
CA GLN A 42 16.91 -9.19 -2.37
C GLN A 42 16.64 -9.33 -0.87
N PHE A 43 16.80 -10.54 -0.32
CA PHE A 43 16.51 -10.80 1.10
C PHE A 43 17.28 -9.87 2.06
N LYS A 44 18.52 -9.51 1.69
CA LYS A 44 19.38 -8.58 2.45
C LYS A 44 18.82 -7.15 2.55
N ASP A 45 17.94 -6.76 1.63
CA ASP A 45 17.41 -5.39 1.52
C ASP A 45 16.03 -5.25 2.18
N LEU A 46 15.44 -6.36 2.67
CA LEU A 46 14.14 -6.37 3.36
C LEU A 46 14.11 -5.50 4.64
N PRO A 47 15.13 -5.52 5.52
CA PRO A 47 15.11 -4.70 6.73
C PRO A 47 15.04 -3.21 6.42
N LYS A 48 15.77 -2.78 5.38
CA LYS A 48 15.79 -1.40 4.90
C LYS A 48 14.45 -0.97 4.31
N LEU A 49 13.76 -1.88 3.63
CA LEU A 49 12.42 -1.62 3.10
C LEU A 49 11.39 -1.47 4.24
N ALA A 50 11.52 -2.28 5.30
CA ALA A 50 10.62 -2.23 6.45
C ALA A 50 10.74 -0.91 7.23
N GLU A 51 11.96 -0.48 7.54
CA GLU A 51 12.25 0.80 8.22
C GLU A 51 11.69 2.01 7.45
N ASN A 52 11.77 1.98 6.12
CA ASN A 52 11.23 3.03 5.27
C ASN A 52 9.69 3.00 5.14
N SER A 53 9.02 1.93 5.59
CA SER A 53 7.57 1.72 5.44
C SER A 53 6.76 1.97 6.70
N ASP A 54 7.39 2.48 7.75
CA ASP A 54 6.82 2.60 9.10
C ASP A 54 5.57 3.51 9.20
N PRO A 55 4.71 3.28 10.21
CA PRO A 55 3.31 3.73 10.21
C PRO A 55 3.09 5.20 10.57
N ASN A 56 4.12 5.99 10.89
CA ASN A 56 3.96 7.43 11.19
C ASN A 56 5.24 8.33 11.17
N PRO A 57 6.19 8.24 10.20
CA PRO A 57 7.15 9.33 9.99
C PRO A 57 6.51 10.43 9.12
N PRO A 58 6.87 11.72 9.29
CA PRO A 58 6.34 12.80 8.46
C PRO A 58 6.81 12.60 7.02
N VAL A 59 5.99 11.91 6.22
CA VAL A 59 6.06 11.72 4.77
C VAL A 59 7.48 11.73 4.21
N TRP A 60 8.24 10.64 4.32
CA TRP A 60 9.34 10.39 3.37
C TRP A 60 9.63 8.89 3.25
N PHE A 61 9.15 8.25 2.19
CA PHE A 61 9.83 7.10 1.61
C PHE A 61 11.11 7.62 0.94
N HIS A 62 12.20 7.76 1.70
CA HIS A 62 13.51 8.01 1.12
C HIS A 62 14.11 6.69 0.63
N CYS A 63 13.84 6.34 -0.63
CA CYS A 63 14.75 5.50 -1.38
C CYS A 63 16.01 6.34 -1.69
N PRO A 64 17.24 5.80 -1.47
CA PRO A 64 18.47 6.50 -1.86
C PRO A 64 18.61 6.68 -3.38
N ASP A 65 17.72 6.05 -4.16
CA ASP A 65 17.75 6.05 -5.62
C ASP A 65 16.55 6.87 -6.14
N ASN A 66 16.63 8.19 -5.94
CA ASN A 66 16.02 9.24 -6.76
C ASN A 66 14.50 9.21 -7.06
N VAL A 67 13.64 8.87 -6.09
CA VAL A 67 12.20 9.16 -6.20
C VAL A 67 11.71 9.83 -4.92
N SER A 68 11.72 11.16 -4.89
CA SER A 68 11.02 11.95 -3.88
C SER A 68 9.58 12.20 -4.32
N TRP A 69 8.61 11.70 -3.54
CA TRP A 69 7.21 12.06 -3.73
C TRP A 69 6.89 13.25 -2.81
N HIS A 70 6.88 14.46 -3.38
CA HIS A 70 6.41 15.65 -2.69
C HIS A 70 4.88 15.69 -2.71
N HIS A 71 4.24 15.67 -1.55
CA HIS A 71 2.87 16.17 -1.44
C HIS A 71 2.92 17.70 -1.61
N ARG A 72 2.39 18.22 -2.72
CA ARG A 72 1.96 19.63 -2.76
C ARG A 72 0.74 19.78 -1.84
N PRO A 73 0.52 20.98 -1.27
CA PRO A 73 -0.46 21.20 -0.22
C PRO A 73 -1.89 20.86 -0.66
#